data_AF-A0A926W9N2-F1
#
_entry.id   AF-A0A926W9N2-F1
#
_cell.length_a   1.000
_cell.length_b   1.000
_cell.length_c   1.000
_cell.angle_alpha   90.00
_cell.angle_beta   90.00
_cell.angle_gamma   90.00
#
_symmetry.space_group_name_H-M   'P 1'
#
loop_
_entity.id
_entity.type
_entity.pdbx_description
1 polymer ?
#
loop_
_entity_poly.entity_id
_entity_poly.type
_entity_poly.pdbx_seq_one_letter_code
_entity_poly.pdbx_strand_id
1 'polypeptide(L)' 'MPLSFSLTHAGPLSPLRSRDIQALVDIFAHDQLTEIEADIHQYLRRLYPEPCWDDEPYEFLQDFI' A
#
# COMPACT_ATOMS: atom_id res chain seq x y z
N MET A 1 -3.23 5.74 37.39
CA MET A 1 -2.10 5.01 36.75
C MET A 1 -2.04 5.43 35.29
N PRO A 2 -1.09 6.27 34.86
CA PRO A 2 -1.00 6.65 33.46
C PRO A 2 -0.35 5.50 32.66
N LEU A 3 -0.94 5.16 31.52
CA LEU A 3 -0.39 4.20 30.56
C LEU A 3 0.79 4.88 29.85
N SER A 4 2.02 4.47 30.14
CA SER A 4 3.19 4.86 29.36
C SER A 4 3.13 4.18 28.00
N PHE A 5 2.81 4.92 26.94
CA PHE A 5 3.01 4.45 25.56
C PHE A 5 4.51 4.40 25.28
N SER A 6 5.09 3.19 25.28
CA SER A 6 6.45 2.98 24.78
C SER A 6 6.44 3.19 23.26
N LEU A 7 7.03 4.29 22.80
CA LEU A 7 7.24 4.56 21.38
C LEU A 7 8.40 3.68 20.88
N THR A 8 8.09 2.40 20.65
CA THR A 8 9.02 1.42 20.11
C THR A 8 9.21 1.73 18.63
N HIS A 9 10.14 2.63 18.31
CA HIS A 9 10.54 2.87 16.93
C HIS A 9 11.35 1.67 16.44
N ALA A 10 11.10 1.24 15.20
CA ALA A 10 11.94 0.24 14.57
C ALA A 10 13.37 0.78 14.52
N GLY A 11 14.35 0.00 14.99
CA GLY A 11 15.76 0.37 14.87
C GLY A 11 16.16 0.56 13.40
N PRO A 12 17.28 1.25 13.13
CA PRO A 12 17.73 1.50 11.76
C PRO A 12 17.80 0.18 10.99
N LEU A 13 17.10 0.14 9.85
CA LEU A 13 17.04 -1.05 9.00
C LEU A 13 18.46 -1.45 8.63
N SER A 14 18.83 -2.68 8.97
CA SER A 14 20.11 -3.23 8.52
C SER A 14 20.13 -3.21 6.99
N PRO A 15 21.26 -2.88 6.34
CA PRO A 15 21.32 -2.87 4.89
C PRO A 15 20.90 -4.25 4.36
N LEU A 16 20.07 -4.25 3.32
CA LEU A 16 19.56 -5.46 2.70
C LEU A 16 20.73 -6.34 2.24
N ARG A 17 20.72 -7.61 2.63
CA ARG A 17 21.72 -8.57 2.17
C ARG A 17 21.37 -9.01 0.75
N SER A 18 22.33 -9.57 0.03
CA SER A 18 22.11 -10.10 -1.33
C SER A 18 20.95 -11.11 -1.39
N ARG A 19 20.74 -11.90 -0.33
CA ARG A 19 19.59 -12.80 -0.18
C ARG A 19 18.26 -12.04 -0.14
N ASP A 20 18.20 -10.93 0.59
CA ASP A 20 16.96 -10.16 0.75
C ASP A 20 16.62 -9.45 -0.56
N ILE A 21 17.63 -8.99 -1.31
CA ILE A 21 17.46 -8.45 -2.67
C ILE A 21 16.94 -9.53 -3.62
N GLN A 22 17.50 -10.74 -3.58
CA GLN A 22 17.01 -11.85 -4.42
C GLN A 22 15.56 -12.22 -4.06
N ALA A 23 15.21 -12.27 -2.77
CA ALA A 23 13.83 -12.50 -2.34
C ALA A 23 12.88 -11.42 -2.85
N LEU A 24 13.29 -10.14 -2.84
CA LEU A 24 12.50 -9.06 -3.42
C LEU A 24 12.36 -9.24 -4.93
N VAL A 25 13.44 -9.60 -5.64
CA VAL A 25 13.37 -9.91 -7.07
C VAL A 25 12.39 -11.04 -7.33
N ASP A 26 12.42 -12.13 -6.55
CA ASP A 26 11.51 -13.26 -6.75
C ASP A 26 10.05 -12.89 -6.45
N ILE A 27 9.82 -12.04 -5.44
CA ILE A 27 8.49 -11.49 -5.10
C ILE A 27 7.97 -10.61 -6.24
N PHE A 28 8.81 -9.78 -6.84
CA PHE A 28 8.42 -8.82 -7.88
C PHE A 28 8.58 -9.35 -9.31
N ALA A 29 9.25 -10.48 -9.51
CA ALA A 29 9.34 -11.21 -10.78
C ALA A 29 8.07 -12.04 -11.03
N HIS A 30 7.03 -11.88 -10.21
CA HIS A 30 5.77 -12.56 -10.40
C HIS A 30 5.02 -11.97 -11.59
N ASP A 31 5.06 -12.68 -12.72
CA ASP A 31 4.27 -12.44 -13.93
C ASP A 31 2.74 -12.39 -13.67
N GLN A 32 2.31 -12.82 -12.47
CA GLN A 32 0.93 -12.78 -12.00
C GLN A 32 0.42 -11.37 -11.67
N LEU A 33 1.26 -10.34 -11.72
CA LEU A 33 0.84 -8.97 -11.41
C LEU A 33 -0.36 -8.56 -12.31
N THR A 34 -0.33 -8.97 -13.57
CA THR A 34 -1.44 -8.78 -14.53
C THR A 34 -2.71 -9.55 -14.15
N GLU A 35 -2.55 -10.77 -13.61
CA GLU A 35 -3.68 -11.60 -13.17
C GLU A 35 -4.34 -11.03 -11.91
N ILE A 36 -3.52 -10.56 -10.97
CA ILE A 36 -3.96 -9.87 -9.76
C ILE A 36 -4.66 -8.56 -10.11
N GLU A 37 -4.11 -7.77 -11.03
CA GLU A 37 -4.73 -6.54 -11.54
C GLU A 37 -6.10 -6.83 -12.16
N ALA A 38 -6.19 -7.87 -13.00
CA ALA A 38 -7.45 -8.27 -13.62
C ALA A 38 -8.51 -8.69 -12.59
N ASP A 39 -8.13 -9.43 -11.54
CA ASP A 39 -9.02 -9.86 -10.46
C ASP A 39 -9.50 -8.66 -9.63
N ILE A 40 -8.60 -7.74 -9.28
CA ILE A 40 -8.95 -6.49 -8.58
C ILE A 40 -9.95 -5.68 -9.41
N HIS A 41 -9.70 -5.45 -10.69
CA HIS A 41 -10.64 -4.73 -11.56
C HIS A 41 -11.97 -5.46 -11.72
N GLN A 42 -11.97 -6.79 -11.75
CA GLN A 42 -13.23 -7.56 -11.78
C GLN A 42 -14.03 -7.38 -10.49
N TYR A 43 -13.36 -7.36 -9.34
CA TYR A 43 -13.99 -7.15 -8.05
C TYR A 43 -14.53 -5.72 -7.90
N LEU A 44 -13.71 -4.71 -8.22
CA LEU A 44 -14.10 -3.30 -8.14
C LEU A 44 -15.31 -2.96 -9.01
N ARG A 45 -15.40 -3.52 -10.22
CA ARG A 45 -16.58 -3.38 -11.10
C ARG A 45 -17.88 -3.92 -10.51
N ARG A 46 -17.82 -4.79 -9.49
CA ARG A 46 -19.00 -5.32 -8.79
C ARG A 46 -19.44 -4.43 -7.63
N LEU A 47 -18.63 -3.47 -7.21
CA LEU A 47 -19.00 -2.51 -6.17
C LEU A 47 -19.86 -1.41 -6.81
N TYR A 48 -21.11 -1.31 -6.38
CA TYR A 48 -22.00 -0.21 -6.74
C TYR A 48 -22.43 0.54 -5.48
N PRO A 49 -22.34 1.90 -5.45
CA PRO A 49 -21.82 2.76 -6.51
C PRO A 49 -20.31 2.57 -6.73
N GLU A 50 -19.83 2.97 -7.90
CA GLU A 50 -18.40 2.97 -8.20
C GLU A 50 -17.66 3.81 -7.14
N PRO A 51 -16.53 3.33 -6.59
CA PRO A 51 -15.82 4.11 -5.58
C PRO A 51 -15.20 5.37 -6.22
N CYS A 52 -15.13 6.45 -5.46
CA CYS A 52 -14.67 7.78 -5.88
C CYS A 52 -13.14 7.88 -6.04
N TRP A 53 -12.52 6.96 -6.80
CA TRP A 53 -11.07 6.88 -6.95
C TRP A 53 -10.45 8.10 -7.65
N ASP A 54 -11.20 8.71 -8.56
CA ASP A 54 -10.75 9.86 -9.38
C ASP A 54 -11.16 11.22 -8.79
N ASP A 55 -12.03 11.22 -7.77
CA ASP A 55 -12.33 12.46 -7.05
C ASP A 55 -11.14 12.75 -6.14
N GLU A 56 -10.51 13.93 -6.27
CA GLU A 56 -9.48 14.32 -5.32
C GLU A 56 -10.11 14.32 -3.91
N PRO A 57 -9.74 13.39 -3.02
CA PRO A 57 -10.42 13.24 -1.73
C PRO A 57 -10.24 14.46 -0.84
N TYR A 58 -9.35 15.37 -1.25
CA TYR A 58 -8.94 16.60 -0.58
C TYR A 58 -9.19 17.84 -1.43
N GLU A 59 -9.98 17.77 -2.50
CA GLU A 59 -10.32 18.96 -3.29
C GLU A 59 -10.91 20.06 -2.38
N PHE A 60 -11.71 19.65 -1.38
CA PHE A 60 -12.25 20.52 -0.34
C PHE A 60 -11.19 21.23 0.52
N LEU A 61 -9.96 20.69 0.62
CA LEU A 61 -8.88 21.31 1.38
C LEU A 61 -8.20 22.46 0.63
N GLN A 62 -8.40 22.60 -0.69
CA GLN A 62 -7.84 23.71 -1.45
C GLN A 62 -8.35 25.07 -0.96
N ASP A 63 -9.54 25.12 -0.36
CA ASP A 63 -10.11 26.35 0.22
C ASP A 63 -9.54 26.71 1.62
N PHE A 64 -8.71 25.85 2.21
CA PHE A 64 -8.22 25.99 3.59
C PHE A 64 -6.69 26.14 3.72
N ILE A 65 -5.92 26.10 2.62
CA ILE A 65 -4.45 26.19 2.58
C ILE A 65 -4.03 27.45 1.80
#